data_AF-A0A2H0W6U7-F1
#
_entry.id   AF-A0A2H0W6U7-F1
#
_cell.length_a   1.000
_cell.length_b   1.000
_cell.length_c   1.000
_cell.angle_alpha   90.00
_cell.angle_beta   90.00
_cell.angle_gamma   90.00
#
_symmetry.space_group_name_H-M   'P 1'
#
loop_
_entity.id
_entity.type
_entity.pdbx_description
1 polymer ?
#
loop_
_entity_poly.entity_id
_entity_poly.type
_entity_poly.pdbx_seq_one_letter_code
_entity_poly.pdbx_strand_id
1 'polypeptide(L)'
;MGKAFKQLFSFFVVAGMLLASFWPSLTFAISRDDYVNGKIFNNIISDSDFLNINSMTASDIQSFLTAKGSYLAGYSEGGRTAAQIIYDAAHGANEASGTFNGITVNTTTGTVNPEVLLVTLQKEQSLITRSDNNSWAMLASMGYACYPSVSGDSNGNGCADAYEGFTKQVENGAWQLRYNFERSQGKGLDYQVGQTFTSSDGYTVTFMNSATASLYRYTPYVFNGNYNFYNLFTSWFTTHVDTAANDTNHFTLLTYTTSQTISGSKTSTSTIALNGSQIAGAGSTTWTINLTGLAIGTNSYTITYGDGGVVVGTKNITITIQKSGDINGDGAINIQDLSILATYWNETNPEAPLADLNGDHVVNISDLSILAGRWGN
;
A
#
# COMPACT_ATOMS: atom_id res chain seq x y z
N MET A 1 -64.35 -1.71 -5.49
CA MET A 1 -64.19 -1.21 -6.87
C MET A 1 -63.73 0.24 -6.84
N GLY A 2 -62.59 0.55 -7.46
CA GLY A 2 -62.21 1.92 -7.88
C GLY A 2 -61.36 2.71 -6.88
N LYS A 3 -60.02 2.68 -6.97
CA LYS A 3 -59.15 3.57 -7.80
C LYS A 3 -58.95 4.96 -7.14
N ALA A 4 -57.77 5.19 -6.55
CA ALA A 4 -56.62 5.93 -7.16
C ALA A 4 -56.82 7.47 -7.04
N PHE A 5 -55.85 8.32 -6.65
CA PHE A 5 -54.45 8.39 -7.04
C PHE A 5 -53.73 9.56 -6.28
N LYS A 6 -52.42 9.38 -5.96
CA LYS A 6 -51.36 10.39 -5.64
C LYS A 6 -51.43 11.11 -4.27
N GLN A 7 -50.36 11.36 -3.50
CA GLN A 7 -48.91 11.20 -3.69
C GLN A 7 -48.17 11.34 -2.33
N LEU A 8 -47.24 10.41 -2.06
CA LEU A 8 -45.86 10.54 -1.53
C LEU A 8 -45.49 11.21 -0.16
N PHE A 9 -44.77 10.39 0.65
CA PHE A 9 -43.60 10.61 1.54
C PHE A 9 -43.73 11.08 3.02
N SER A 10 -43.72 10.10 3.94
CA SER A 10 -42.66 9.74 4.93
C SER A 10 -41.38 10.58 4.99
N PHE A 11 -40.56 10.65 6.06
CA PHE A 11 -40.61 10.39 7.52
C PHE A 11 -39.15 10.64 8.03
N PHE A 12 -39.02 10.96 9.33
CA PHE A 12 -37.90 10.67 10.27
C PHE A 12 -36.55 11.43 10.21
N VAL A 13 -36.38 12.25 11.27
CA VAL A 13 -35.34 12.25 12.33
C VAL A 13 -33.87 12.13 11.90
N VAL A 14 -33.14 13.23 12.11
CA VAL A 14 -31.69 13.35 12.06
C VAL A 14 -31.08 12.82 13.37
N ALA A 15 -30.27 11.76 13.28
CA ALA A 15 -29.30 11.39 14.30
C ALA A 15 -27.89 11.61 13.72
N GLY A 16 -27.09 12.42 14.41
CA GLY A 16 -25.72 12.71 14.02
C GLY A 16 -24.79 11.52 14.27
N MET A 17 -24.10 11.11 13.21
CA MET A 17 -22.87 10.32 13.29
C MET A 17 -21.77 11.13 12.59
N LEU A 18 -20.68 11.38 13.33
CA LEU A 18 -19.42 11.85 12.80
C LEU A 18 -18.92 10.83 11.78
N LEU A 19 -19.14 11.10 10.50
CA LEU A 19 -18.33 10.54 9.42
C LEU A 19 -16.95 11.18 9.56
N ALA A 20 -16.01 10.47 10.17
CA ALA A 20 -14.61 10.73 9.93
C ALA A 20 -14.41 10.49 8.43
N SER A 21 -14.31 11.58 7.68
CA SER A 21 -13.83 11.56 6.30
C SER A 21 -12.42 10.98 6.34
N PHE A 22 -12.29 9.70 6.03
CA PHE A 22 -11.05 9.14 5.53
C PHE A 22 -10.82 9.82 4.18
N TRP A 23 -9.87 10.75 4.11
CA TRP A 23 -9.36 11.25 2.85
C TRP A 23 -8.35 10.21 2.42
N PRO A 24 -8.65 9.39 1.40
CA PRO A 24 -7.68 8.45 0.92
C PRO A 24 -6.58 9.28 0.21
N SER A 25 -5.34 9.13 0.67
CA SER A 25 -4.19 9.90 0.16
C SER A 25 -3.85 9.46 -1.26
N LEU A 26 -3.93 10.36 -2.25
CA LEU A 26 -3.48 10.15 -3.63
C LEU A 26 -2.04 9.66 -3.65
N THR A 27 -1.86 8.37 -3.90
CA THR A 27 -0.58 7.70 -4.09
C THR A 27 -0.42 7.42 -5.57
N PHE A 28 0.63 7.98 -6.20
CA PHE A 28 1.06 7.52 -7.51
C PHE A 28 1.85 6.24 -7.35
N ALA A 29 1.44 5.23 -8.11
CA ALA A 29 2.32 4.11 -8.38
C ALA A 29 3.64 4.69 -8.93
N ILE A 30 4.77 4.32 -8.32
CA ILE A 30 6.09 4.70 -8.83
C ILE A 30 6.18 4.21 -10.29
N SER A 31 6.68 5.05 -11.19
CA SER A 31 6.83 4.66 -12.60
C SER A 31 7.73 3.42 -12.73
N ARG A 32 7.53 2.62 -13.79
CA ARG A 32 8.39 1.45 -14.04
C ARG A 32 9.87 1.84 -14.13
N ASP A 33 10.16 3.02 -14.66
CA ASP A 33 11.51 3.54 -14.81
C ASP A 33 12.11 3.94 -13.45
N ASP A 34 11.35 4.60 -12.59
CA ASP A 34 11.81 4.95 -11.24
C ASP A 34 12.00 3.72 -10.35
N TYR A 35 11.10 2.74 -10.47
CA TYR A 35 11.22 1.46 -9.78
C TYR A 35 12.50 0.71 -10.17
N VAL A 36 12.90 0.78 -11.44
CA VAL A 36 14.14 0.16 -11.94
C VAL A 36 15.36 1.00 -11.59
N ASN A 37 15.35 2.30 -11.85
CA ASN A 37 16.49 3.21 -11.62
C ASN A 37 16.82 3.30 -10.13
N GLY A 38 15.80 3.36 -9.27
CA GLY A 38 15.94 3.31 -7.82
C GLY A 38 16.29 1.93 -7.27
N LYS A 39 16.31 0.89 -8.12
CA LYS A 39 16.54 -0.52 -7.73
C LYS A 39 15.61 -0.99 -6.62
N ILE A 40 14.36 -0.50 -6.61
CA ILE A 40 13.35 -0.85 -5.61
C ILE A 40 13.08 -2.36 -5.62
N PHE A 41 13.18 -2.98 -6.79
CA PHE A 41 13.10 -4.43 -6.96
C PHE A 41 14.12 -5.24 -6.13
N ASN A 42 15.19 -4.62 -5.59
CA ASN A 42 16.12 -5.28 -4.67
C ASN A 42 15.66 -5.22 -3.19
N ASN A 43 14.71 -4.34 -2.86
CA ASN A 43 14.22 -4.10 -1.52
C ASN A 43 12.75 -3.63 -1.56
N ILE A 44 11.84 -4.57 -1.85
CA ILE A 44 10.44 -4.27 -2.19
C ILE A 44 9.66 -3.73 -0.99
N ILE A 45 9.86 -4.34 0.17
CA ILE A 45 9.18 -4.02 1.43
C ILE A 45 10.14 -4.36 2.57
N SER A 46 10.06 -3.63 3.68
CA SER A 46 10.88 -3.93 4.86
C SER A 46 10.44 -5.25 5.51
N ASP A 47 11.36 -5.94 6.18
CA ASP A 47 11.03 -7.15 6.93
C ASP A 47 10.01 -6.87 8.05
N SER A 48 10.07 -5.69 8.67
CA SER A 48 9.11 -5.28 9.71
C SER A 48 7.71 -5.08 9.15
N ASP A 49 7.57 -4.40 8.02
CA ASP A 49 6.25 -4.19 7.41
C ASP A 49 5.70 -5.51 6.85
N PHE A 50 6.58 -6.38 6.35
CA PHE A 50 6.19 -7.70 5.86
C PHE A 50 5.68 -8.63 6.97
N LEU A 51 6.23 -8.52 8.19
CA LEU A 51 5.89 -9.37 9.33
C LEU A 51 4.93 -8.72 10.35
N ASN A 52 4.46 -7.50 10.12
CA ASN A 52 3.55 -6.81 11.04
C ASN A 52 2.14 -7.45 11.04
N ILE A 53 1.99 -8.58 11.72
CA ILE A 53 0.71 -9.31 11.82
C ILE A 53 -0.41 -8.51 12.49
N ASN A 54 -0.05 -7.44 13.23
CA ASN A 54 -0.97 -6.59 13.99
C ASN A 54 -1.36 -5.31 13.23
N SER A 55 -1.00 -5.16 11.95
CA SER A 55 -1.33 -3.98 11.14
C SER A 55 -2.84 -3.76 10.98
N MET A 56 -3.61 -4.86 10.98
CA MET A 56 -5.07 -4.83 10.82
C MET A 56 -5.72 -5.88 11.72
N THR A 57 -6.81 -5.48 12.39
CA THR A 57 -7.74 -6.43 13.01
C THR A 57 -8.65 -7.05 11.96
N ALA A 58 -9.37 -8.13 12.30
CA ALA A 58 -10.42 -8.68 11.43
C ALA A 58 -11.49 -7.62 11.05
N SER A 59 -11.78 -6.66 11.93
CA SER A 59 -12.70 -5.56 11.66
C SER A 59 -12.12 -4.55 10.65
N ASP A 60 -10.83 -4.26 10.74
CA ASP A 60 -10.14 -3.37 9.79
C ASP A 60 -10.09 -4.00 8.40
N ILE A 61 -9.80 -5.30 8.33
CA ILE A 61 -9.83 -6.07 7.07
C ILE A 61 -11.23 -6.04 6.46
N GLN A 62 -12.27 -6.28 7.28
CA GLN A 62 -13.66 -6.21 6.81
C GLN A 62 -14.02 -4.81 6.28
N SER A 63 -13.58 -3.77 6.98
CA SER A 63 -13.80 -2.37 6.57
C SER A 63 -13.08 -2.07 5.26
N PHE A 64 -11.85 -2.55 5.10
CA PHE A 64 -11.06 -2.39 3.87
C PHE A 64 -11.71 -3.11 2.68
N LEU A 65 -12.15 -4.36 2.85
CA LEU A 65 -12.86 -5.11 1.80
C LEU A 65 -14.16 -4.40 1.39
N THR A 66 -14.90 -3.87 2.37
CA THR A 66 -16.13 -3.10 2.13
C THR A 66 -15.83 -1.80 1.38
N ALA A 67 -14.79 -1.06 1.78
CA ALA A 67 -14.37 0.19 1.14
C ALA A 67 -13.90 -0.03 -0.30
N LYS A 68 -13.26 -1.17 -0.60
CA LYS A 68 -12.84 -1.55 -1.95
C LYS A 68 -13.98 -2.11 -2.81
N GLY A 69 -15.19 -2.27 -2.27
CA GLY A 69 -16.33 -2.88 -2.97
C GLY A 69 -16.11 -4.36 -3.31
N SER A 70 -15.29 -5.05 -2.52
CA SER A 70 -14.91 -6.44 -2.77
C SER A 70 -16.10 -7.40 -2.57
N TYR A 71 -16.21 -8.40 -3.44
CA TYR A 71 -17.07 -9.57 -3.21
C TYR A 71 -16.75 -10.27 -1.88
N LEU A 72 -15.48 -10.24 -1.46
CA LEU A 72 -15.06 -10.85 -0.20
C LEU A 72 -15.69 -10.19 1.02
N ALA A 73 -16.17 -8.95 0.92
CA ALA A 73 -16.83 -8.26 2.04
C ALA A 73 -18.10 -9.00 2.50
N GLY A 74 -18.79 -9.71 1.59
CA GLY A 74 -19.96 -10.53 1.91
C GLY A 74 -19.68 -12.04 1.94
N TYR A 75 -18.44 -12.46 1.72
CA TYR A 75 -18.09 -13.88 1.59
C TYR A 75 -17.78 -14.54 2.94
N SER A 76 -18.20 -15.79 3.07
CA SER A 76 -17.87 -16.65 4.20
C SER A 76 -17.67 -18.09 3.77
N GLU A 77 -16.75 -18.79 4.42
CA GLU A 77 -16.44 -20.20 4.19
C GLU A 77 -16.15 -20.87 5.53
N GLY A 78 -16.68 -22.09 5.74
CA GLY A 78 -16.43 -22.83 6.99
C GLY A 78 -16.87 -22.10 8.27
N GLY A 79 -17.87 -21.22 8.18
CA GLY A 79 -18.35 -20.42 9.31
C GLY A 79 -17.50 -19.19 9.66
N ARG A 80 -16.47 -18.87 8.87
CA ARG A 80 -15.63 -17.67 9.02
C ARG A 80 -15.86 -16.72 7.85
N THR A 81 -15.86 -15.42 8.12
CA THR A 81 -15.87 -14.40 7.05
C THR A 81 -14.52 -14.37 6.34
N ALA A 82 -14.46 -13.86 5.11
CA ALA A 82 -13.18 -13.66 4.41
C ALA A 82 -12.19 -12.85 5.26
N ALA A 83 -12.67 -11.80 5.93
CA ALA A 83 -11.85 -10.98 6.82
C ALA A 83 -11.27 -11.78 8.00
N GLN A 84 -12.05 -12.66 8.61
CA GLN A 84 -11.56 -13.53 9.67
C GLN A 84 -10.54 -14.54 9.16
N ILE A 85 -10.75 -15.12 7.99
CA ILE A 85 -9.82 -16.07 7.36
C ILE A 85 -8.46 -15.40 7.10
N ILE A 86 -8.45 -14.17 6.55
CA ILE A 86 -7.22 -13.40 6.31
C ILE A 86 -6.51 -13.08 7.64
N TYR A 87 -7.27 -12.66 8.67
CA TYR A 87 -6.73 -12.40 10.00
C TYR A 87 -6.11 -13.64 10.63
N ASP A 88 -6.81 -14.77 10.62
CA ASP A 88 -6.35 -16.05 11.17
C ASP A 88 -5.07 -16.52 10.47
N ALA A 89 -5.04 -16.41 9.13
CA ALA A 89 -3.88 -16.76 8.33
C ALA A 89 -2.66 -15.92 8.69
N ALA A 90 -2.81 -14.58 8.80
CA ALA A 90 -1.76 -13.67 9.24
C ALA A 90 -1.20 -14.05 10.63
N HIS A 91 -2.06 -14.54 11.51
CA HIS A 91 -1.70 -14.97 12.87
C HIS A 91 -1.23 -16.43 12.93
N GLY A 92 -1.01 -17.12 11.80
CA GLY A 92 -0.49 -18.48 11.80
C GLY A 92 -1.41 -19.50 12.46
N ALA A 93 -2.73 -19.30 12.34
CA ALA A 93 -3.73 -20.25 12.80
C ALA A 93 -4.08 -21.27 11.70
N ASN A 94 -4.62 -22.43 12.13
CA ASN A 94 -5.09 -23.51 11.26
C ASN A 94 -4.01 -23.95 10.24
N GLU A 95 -4.34 -24.05 8.96
CA GLU A 95 -3.45 -24.43 7.86
C GLU A 95 -2.33 -23.41 7.61
N ALA A 96 -2.37 -22.23 8.24
CA ALA A 96 -1.27 -21.27 8.22
C ALA A 96 -0.15 -21.61 9.22
N SER A 97 -0.14 -22.84 9.74
CA SER A 97 0.82 -23.35 10.73
C SER A 97 1.43 -24.69 10.30
N GLY A 98 2.64 -24.97 10.79
CA GLY A 98 3.32 -26.23 10.54
C GLY A 98 4.82 -26.16 10.78
N THR A 99 5.46 -27.33 10.83
CA THR A 99 6.92 -27.44 10.86
C THR A 99 7.41 -28.19 9.64
N PHE A 100 8.33 -27.59 8.90
CA PHE A 100 8.96 -28.21 7.74
C PHE A 100 10.43 -27.82 7.68
N ASN A 101 11.32 -28.80 7.45
CA ASN A 101 12.78 -28.59 7.38
C ASN A 101 13.36 -27.74 8.52
N GLY A 102 12.88 -27.96 9.76
CA GLY A 102 13.36 -27.23 10.95
C GLY A 102 12.86 -25.78 11.07
N ILE A 103 11.94 -25.35 10.20
CA ILE A 103 11.24 -24.06 10.31
C ILE A 103 9.83 -24.34 10.83
N THR A 104 9.49 -23.74 11.96
CA THR A 104 8.15 -23.81 12.56
C THR A 104 7.46 -22.46 12.41
N VAL A 105 6.23 -22.51 11.89
CA VAL A 105 5.30 -21.38 11.79
C VAL A 105 4.05 -21.77 12.58
N ASN A 106 3.59 -20.90 13.50
CA ASN A 106 2.41 -21.12 14.32
C ASN A 106 1.88 -19.80 14.90
N THR A 107 0.91 -19.87 15.79
CA THR A 107 0.30 -18.70 16.44
C THR A 107 1.23 -17.88 17.33
N THR A 108 2.36 -18.43 17.76
CA THR A 108 3.39 -17.67 18.49
C THR A 108 4.27 -16.88 17.54
N THR A 109 4.52 -17.39 16.33
CA THR A 109 5.37 -16.70 15.33
C THR A 109 4.57 -15.80 14.40
N GLY A 110 3.28 -16.09 14.19
CA GLY A 110 2.48 -15.55 13.09
C GLY A 110 3.00 -16.00 11.72
N THR A 111 2.38 -15.49 10.65
CA THR A 111 2.87 -15.60 9.27
C THR A 111 3.41 -14.25 8.78
N VAL A 112 2.59 -13.47 8.07
CA VAL A 112 2.91 -12.19 7.42
C VAL A 112 1.79 -11.19 7.71
N ASN A 113 2.08 -9.92 7.48
CA ASN A 113 1.15 -8.80 7.64
C ASN A 113 -0.16 -9.02 6.84
N PRO A 114 -1.36 -8.81 7.43
CA PRO A 114 -2.64 -8.82 6.73
C PRO A 114 -2.69 -7.99 5.43
N GLU A 115 -2.04 -6.83 5.40
CA GLU A 115 -1.90 -5.95 4.23
C GLU A 115 -1.14 -6.64 3.10
N VAL A 116 -0.10 -7.43 3.42
CA VAL A 116 0.64 -8.26 2.44
C VAL A 116 -0.28 -9.32 1.85
N LEU A 117 -1.14 -9.94 2.66
CA LEU A 117 -2.12 -10.92 2.18
C LEU A 117 -3.16 -10.27 1.26
N LEU A 118 -3.67 -9.09 1.62
CA LEU A 118 -4.62 -8.32 0.81
C LEU A 118 -4.00 -7.94 -0.55
N VAL A 119 -2.77 -7.43 -0.57
CA VAL A 119 -2.05 -7.13 -1.81
C VAL A 119 -1.82 -8.39 -2.65
N THR A 120 -1.48 -9.50 -2.02
CA THR A 120 -1.25 -10.76 -2.73
C THR A 120 -2.54 -11.28 -3.35
N LEU A 121 -3.66 -11.25 -2.63
CA LEU A 121 -4.98 -11.61 -3.15
C LEU A 121 -5.40 -10.74 -4.35
N GLN A 122 -5.04 -9.45 -4.33
CA GLN A 122 -5.25 -8.58 -5.49
C GLN A 122 -4.35 -8.97 -6.66
N LYS A 123 -3.05 -9.13 -6.39
CA LYS A 123 -2.06 -9.42 -7.43
C LYS A 123 -2.34 -10.75 -8.14
N GLU A 124 -2.75 -11.76 -7.40
CA GLU A 124 -2.96 -13.12 -7.94
C GLU A 124 -4.31 -13.29 -8.63
N GLN A 125 -5.40 -12.78 -8.04
CA GLN A 125 -6.76 -13.06 -8.52
C GLN A 125 -7.70 -11.84 -8.56
N SER A 126 -7.15 -10.63 -8.40
CA SER A 126 -7.90 -9.36 -8.36
C SER A 126 -9.06 -9.35 -7.35
N LEU A 127 -8.93 -10.11 -6.25
CA LEU A 127 -10.02 -10.37 -5.33
C LEU A 127 -10.44 -9.15 -4.49
N ILE A 128 -9.54 -8.19 -4.28
CA ILE A 128 -9.81 -7.04 -3.42
C ILE A 128 -10.69 -6.01 -4.11
N THR A 129 -10.50 -5.74 -5.39
CA THR A 129 -11.26 -4.72 -6.12
C THR A 129 -12.43 -5.28 -6.93
N ARG A 130 -12.60 -6.61 -6.95
CA ARG A 130 -13.62 -7.28 -7.75
C ARG A 130 -14.91 -7.47 -6.94
N SER A 131 -16.05 -7.10 -7.53
CA SER A 131 -17.36 -7.10 -6.86
C SER A 131 -18.24 -8.32 -7.17
N ASP A 132 -17.89 -9.13 -8.16
CA ASP A 132 -18.64 -10.31 -8.57
C ASP A 132 -18.08 -11.61 -7.97
N ASN A 133 -18.75 -12.75 -8.19
CA ASN A 133 -18.17 -14.06 -7.87
C ASN A 133 -17.43 -14.61 -9.09
N ASN A 134 -16.22 -15.13 -8.89
CA ASN A 134 -15.44 -15.82 -9.91
C ASN A 134 -14.89 -17.10 -9.30
N SER A 135 -15.39 -18.23 -9.80
CA SER A 135 -15.10 -19.55 -9.23
C SER A 135 -13.61 -19.85 -9.21
N TRP A 136 -12.86 -19.48 -10.25
CA TRP A 136 -11.43 -19.71 -10.30
C TRP A 136 -10.68 -18.85 -9.28
N ALA A 137 -10.99 -17.56 -9.22
CA ALA A 137 -10.40 -16.65 -8.25
C ALA A 137 -10.62 -17.11 -6.80
N MET A 138 -11.80 -17.67 -6.50
CA MET A 138 -12.09 -18.21 -5.17
C MET A 138 -11.40 -19.57 -4.92
N LEU A 139 -11.25 -20.39 -5.95
CA LEU A 139 -10.62 -21.71 -5.86
C LEU A 139 -9.09 -21.61 -5.70
N ALA A 140 -8.46 -20.67 -6.40
CA ALA A 140 -7.02 -20.51 -6.53
C ALA A 140 -6.53 -19.11 -6.05
N SER A 141 -7.13 -18.58 -4.98
CA SER A 141 -7.03 -17.18 -4.53
C SER A 141 -5.63 -16.61 -4.39
N MET A 142 -4.65 -17.45 -4.05
CA MET A 142 -3.25 -17.04 -3.95
C MET A 142 -2.32 -17.90 -4.83
N GLY A 143 -2.85 -18.87 -5.59
CA GLY A 143 -2.08 -19.75 -6.45
C GLY A 143 -1.25 -20.82 -5.72
N TYR A 144 -1.50 -21.06 -4.42
CA TYR A 144 -0.78 -22.08 -3.67
C TYR A 144 -1.08 -23.47 -4.25
N ALA A 145 -0.02 -24.18 -4.65
CA ALA A 145 -0.12 -25.48 -5.32
C ALA A 145 -1.00 -25.47 -6.60
N CYS A 146 -0.98 -24.36 -7.33
CA CYS A 146 -1.64 -24.21 -8.63
C CYS A 146 -0.60 -23.98 -9.73
N TYR A 147 -0.25 -25.03 -10.46
CA TYR A 147 0.68 -24.98 -11.59
C TYR A 147 0.44 -26.17 -12.55
N PRO A 148 0.89 -26.07 -13.81
CA PRO A 148 0.70 -27.15 -14.79
C PRO A 148 1.22 -28.50 -14.28
N SER A 149 0.38 -29.53 -14.36
CA SER A 149 0.71 -30.90 -13.93
C SER A 149 1.06 -31.04 -12.45
N VAL A 150 0.44 -30.23 -11.59
CA VAL A 150 0.56 -30.37 -10.13
C VAL A 150 0.09 -31.75 -9.66
N SER A 151 0.80 -32.31 -8.67
CA SER A 151 0.43 -33.59 -8.07
C SER A 151 -0.81 -33.45 -7.18
N GLY A 152 -1.71 -34.43 -7.24
CA GLY A 152 -2.94 -34.41 -6.43
C GLY A 152 -4.07 -33.57 -7.05
N ASP A 153 -3.99 -33.27 -8.34
CA ASP A 153 -5.07 -32.70 -9.15
C ASP A 153 -5.83 -33.84 -9.87
N SER A 154 -6.93 -34.30 -9.27
CA SER A 154 -7.76 -35.37 -9.85
C SER A 154 -8.74 -34.84 -10.88
N ASN A 155 -9.02 -33.53 -10.86
CA ASN A 155 -10.04 -32.89 -11.68
C ASN A 155 -9.46 -32.22 -12.95
N GLY A 156 -8.14 -32.11 -13.04
CA GLY A 156 -7.37 -31.62 -14.18
C GLY A 156 -7.37 -30.10 -14.35
N ASN A 157 -7.72 -29.32 -13.33
CA ASN A 157 -7.82 -27.86 -13.43
C ASN A 157 -6.48 -27.11 -13.24
N GLY A 158 -5.39 -27.82 -12.92
CA GLY A 158 -4.08 -27.23 -12.68
C GLY A 158 -3.85 -26.75 -11.24
N CYS A 159 -4.69 -27.17 -10.29
CA CYS A 159 -4.55 -26.96 -8.85
C CYS A 159 -4.67 -28.29 -8.11
N ALA A 160 -3.86 -28.48 -7.06
CA ALA A 160 -4.00 -29.67 -6.23
C ALA A 160 -5.30 -29.61 -5.41
N ASP A 161 -6.17 -30.62 -5.57
CA ASP A 161 -7.51 -30.71 -4.96
C ASP A 161 -7.49 -30.45 -3.44
N ALA A 162 -6.42 -30.88 -2.78
CA ALA A 162 -6.25 -30.73 -1.34
C ALA A 162 -6.18 -29.26 -0.87
N TYR A 163 -5.77 -28.33 -1.75
CA TYR A 163 -5.53 -26.92 -1.43
C TYR A 163 -6.50 -25.96 -2.11
N GLU A 164 -7.50 -26.48 -2.82
CA GLU A 164 -8.54 -25.69 -3.45
C GLU A 164 -9.47 -25.03 -2.43
N GLY A 165 -9.90 -23.79 -2.72
CA GLY A 165 -10.84 -23.01 -1.92
C GLY A 165 -10.17 -21.84 -1.18
N PHE A 166 -10.94 -20.78 -0.93
CA PHE A 166 -10.42 -19.50 -0.46
C PHE A 166 -9.65 -19.63 0.86
N THR A 167 -10.24 -20.32 1.83
CA THR A 167 -9.63 -20.58 3.15
C THR A 167 -8.27 -21.24 3.02
N LYS A 168 -8.21 -22.35 2.27
CA LYS A 168 -6.97 -23.12 2.11
C LYS A 168 -5.91 -22.34 1.35
N GLN A 169 -6.31 -21.61 0.31
CA GLN A 169 -5.41 -20.77 -0.47
C GLN A 169 -4.81 -19.64 0.38
N VAL A 170 -5.61 -18.97 1.20
CA VAL A 170 -5.15 -17.88 2.07
C VAL A 170 -4.23 -18.39 3.16
N GLU A 171 -4.62 -19.45 3.86
CA GLU A 171 -3.85 -19.98 4.98
C GLU A 171 -2.52 -20.63 4.52
N ASN A 172 -2.54 -21.46 3.46
CA ASN A 172 -1.31 -22.07 2.95
C ASN A 172 -0.42 -21.05 2.20
N GLY A 173 -1.01 -20.07 1.51
CA GLY A 173 -0.26 -18.97 0.88
C GLY A 173 0.47 -18.11 1.92
N ALA A 174 -0.21 -17.77 3.01
CA ALA A 174 0.40 -17.06 4.15
C ALA A 174 1.54 -17.87 4.78
N TRP A 175 1.33 -19.16 5.01
CA TRP A 175 2.38 -20.06 5.50
C TRP A 175 3.58 -20.10 4.56
N GLN A 176 3.35 -20.20 3.25
CA GLN A 176 4.43 -20.25 2.25
C GLN A 176 5.27 -18.97 2.26
N LEU A 177 4.63 -17.80 2.30
CA LEU A 177 5.33 -16.51 2.38
C LEU A 177 6.18 -16.42 3.67
N ARG A 178 5.67 -16.87 4.81
CA ARG A 178 6.47 -16.90 6.05
C ARG A 178 7.58 -17.94 6.01
N TYR A 179 7.31 -19.13 5.51
CA TYR A 179 8.32 -20.18 5.36
C TYR A 179 9.46 -19.72 4.46
N ASN A 180 9.16 -19.08 3.32
CA ASN A 180 10.15 -18.52 2.42
C ASN A 180 11.02 -17.46 3.12
N PHE A 181 10.39 -16.57 3.91
CA PHE A 181 11.07 -15.55 4.70
C PHE A 181 12.08 -16.18 5.66
N GLU A 182 11.63 -17.13 6.50
CA GLU A 182 12.48 -17.84 7.47
C GLU A 182 13.61 -18.61 6.78
N ARG A 183 13.33 -19.18 5.61
CA ARG A 183 14.27 -19.98 4.84
C ARG A 183 15.40 -19.14 4.23
N SER A 184 15.14 -17.89 3.90
CA SER A 184 16.12 -16.98 3.28
C SER A 184 17.26 -16.57 4.23
N GLN A 185 17.12 -16.86 5.53
CA GLN A 185 18.07 -16.49 6.59
C GLN A 185 19.13 -17.59 6.85
N GLY A 186 19.62 -18.24 5.80
CA GLY A 186 20.65 -19.28 5.89
C GLY A 186 20.12 -20.69 6.17
N LYS A 187 18.79 -20.89 6.20
CA LYS A 187 18.17 -22.22 6.39
C LYS A 187 17.91 -22.95 5.06
N GLY A 188 18.09 -22.28 3.92
CA GLY A 188 17.96 -22.83 2.57
C GLY A 188 19.24 -22.67 1.74
N LEU A 189 19.21 -23.12 0.48
CA LEU A 189 20.34 -23.00 -0.46
C LEU A 189 20.12 -21.91 -1.52
N ASP A 190 18.88 -21.70 -1.94
CA ASP A 190 18.40 -20.72 -2.91
C ASP A 190 17.56 -19.62 -2.24
N TYR A 191 17.46 -18.46 -2.90
CA TYR A 191 16.76 -17.27 -2.41
C TYR A 191 17.21 -16.84 -1.01
N GLN A 192 18.52 -16.82 -0.78
CA GLN A 192 19.10 -16.35 0.48
C GLN A 192 19.34 -14.84 0.42
N VAL A 193 19.24 -14.16 1.57
CA VAL A 193 19.58 -12.73 1.65
C VAL A 193 21.01 -12.50 1.16
N GLY A 194 21.19 -11.48 0.32
CA GLY A 194 22.45 -11.15 -0.34
C GLY A 194 22.76 -11.96 -1.60
N GLN A 195 21.99 -13.01 -1.92
CA GLN A 195 22.13 -13.68 -3.21
C GLN A 195 21.59 -12.82 -4.36
N THR A 196 22.16 -13.06 -5.53
CA THR A 196 21.69 -12.50 -6.79
C THR A 196 20.95 -13.56 -7.60
N PHE A 197 19.86 -13.14 -8.24
CA PHE A 197 18.96 -13.97 -9.03
C PHE A 197 18.61 -13.24 -10.33
N THR A 198 18.52 -13.98 -11.43
CA THR A 198 17.98 -13.43 -12.69
C THR A 198 16.49 -13.73 -12.74
N SER A 199 15.67 -12.70 -12.67
CA SER A 199 14.21 -12.82 -12.76
C SER A 199 13.77 -13.41 -14.09
N SER A 200 12.56 -13.98 -14.11
CA SER A 200 11.97 -14.53 -15.33
C SER A 200 11.74 -13.49 -16.43
N ASP A 201 11.70 -12.20 -16.08
CA ASP A 201 11.68 -11.07 -17.01
C ASP A 201 13.04 -10.39 -17.24
N GLY A 202 14.14 -11.05 -16.86
CA GLY A 202 15.51 -10.74 -17.30
C GLY A 202 16.30 -9.75 -16.44
N TYR A 203 15.80 -9.37 -15.27
CA TYR A 203 16.47 -8.43 -14.37
C TYR A 203 17.38 -9.15 -13.38
N THR A 204 18.54 -8.56 -13.11
CA THR A 204 19.44 -9.02 -12.06
C THR A 204 19.02 -8.43 -10.71
N VAL A 205 18.42 -9.25 -9.87
CA VAL A 205 17.88 -8.90 -8.55
C VAL A 205 18.85 -9.35 -7.47
N THR A 206 19.13 -8.49 -6.50
CA THR A 206 19.82 -8.85 -5.25
C THR A 206 18.82 -8.76 -4.11
N PHE A 207 18.66 -9.84 -3.34
CA PHE A 207 17.72 -9.87 -2.22
C PHE A 207 18.30 -9.12 -1.02
N MET A 208 17.91 -7.85 -0.82
CA MET A 208 18.48 -7.03 0.27
C MET A 208 17.94 -7.41 1.66
N ASN A 209 16.79 -8.09 1.71
CA ASN A 209 16.19 -8.59 2.95
C ASN A 209 15.36 -9.87 2.72
N SER A 210 14.85 -10.44 3.81
CA SER A 210 14.12 -11.71 3.79
C SER A 210 12.73 -11.60 3.16
N ALA A 211 12.06 -10.46 3.30
CA ALA A 211 10.78 -10.19 2.66
C ALA A 211 10.90 -10.18 1.13
N THR A 212 11.91 -9.48 0.60
CA THR A 212 12.20 -9.45 -0.84
C THR A 212 12.53 -10.85 -1.35
N ALA A 213 13.40 -11.60 -0.65
CA ALA A 213 13.68 -12.99 -1.00
C ALA A 213 12.40 -13.86 -1.01
N SER A 214 11.52 -13.67 -0.03
CA SER A 214 10.25 -14.39 0.08
C SER A 214 9.33 -14.11 -1.11
N LEU A 215 9.16 -12.83 -1.46
CA LEU A 215 8.33 -12.38 -2.57
C LEU A 215 8.83 -12.90 -3.92
N TYR A 216 10.15 -12.92 -4.15
CA TYR A 216 10.71 -13.49 -5.38
C TYR A 216 10.61 -15.01 -5.44
N ARG A 217 10.76 -15.71 -4.30
CA ARG A 217 10.52 -17.15 -4.23
C ARG A 217 9.05 -17.49 -4.49
N TYR A 218 8.13 -16.59 -4.15
CA TYR A 218 6.71 -16.70 -4.43
C TYR A 218 6.37 -16.39 -5.89
N THR A 219 6.88 -15.27 -6.41
CA THR A 219 6.66 -14.80 -7.78
C THR A 219 7.99 -14.31 -8.39
N PRO A 220 8.67 -15.09 -9.26
CA PRO A 220 10.03 -14.79 -9.75
C PRO A 220 10.11 -13.71 -10.84
N TYR A 221 9.20 -12.72 -10.83
CA TYR A 221 9.10 -11.65 -11.84
C TYR A 221 9.28 -10.28 -11.21
N VAL A 222 10.00 -9.37 -11.87
CA VAL A 222 10.06 -7.96 -11.46
C VAL A 222 8.73 -7.27 -11.74
N PHE A 223 8.25 -7.26 -12.99
CA PHE A 223 7.08 -6.46 -13.37
C PHE A 223 5.75 -7.18 -13.24
N ASN A 224 5.67 -8.41 -13.74
CA ASN A 224 4.45 -9.23 -13.66
C ASN A 224 4.23 -9.83 -12.25
N GLY A 225 4.75 -9.17 -11.23
CA GLY A 225 4.80 -9.67 -9.86
C GLY A 225 5.15 -8.56 -8.89
N ASN A 226 6.44 -8.39 -8.63
CA ASN A 226 6.92 -7.60 -7.50
C ASN A 226 6.69 -6.09 -7.61
N TYR A 227 6.69 -5.53 -8.83
CA TYR A 227 6.29 -4.15 -9.10
C TYR A 227 4.81 -3.91 -8.77
N ASN A 228 3.94 -4.83 -9.17
CA ASN A 228 2.52 -4.75 -8.84
C ASN A 228 2.31 -4.86 -7.32
N PHE A 229 3.04 -5.76 -6.67
CA PHE A 229 3.02 -5.86 -5.20
C PHE A 229 3.43 -4.52 -4.57
N TYR A 230 4.58 -3.97 -4.96
CA TYR A 230 5.10 -2.71 -4.44
C TYR A 230 4.10 -1.57 -4.58
N ASN A 231 3.56 -1.38 -5.79
CA ASN A 231 2.63 -0.30 -6.08
C ASN A 231 1.30 -0.45 -5.33
N LEU A 232 0.76 -1.67 -5.23
CA LEU A 232 -0.46 -1.90 -4.48
C LEU A 232 -0.25 -1.69 -2.98
N PHE A 233 0.86 -2.20 -2.43
CA PHE A 233 1.18 -2.06 -1.01
C PHE A 233 1.39 -0.60 -0.62
N THR A 234 2.21 0.12 -1.40
CA THR A 234 2.44 1.55 -1.18
C THR A 234 1.16 2.36 -1.38
N SER A 235 0.40 2.09 -2.44
CA SER A 235 -0.83 2.83 -2.71
C SER A 235 -1.89 2.70 -1.63
N TRP A 236 -2.01 1.51 -1.02
CA TRP A 236 -3.11 1.22 -0.12
C TRP A 236 -2.78 1.45 1.35
N PHE A 237 -1.51 1.25 1.73
CA PHE A 237 -1.12 1.11 3.12
C PHE A 237 0.04 2.01 3.53
N THR A 238 0.65 2.72 2.59
CA THR A 238 1.63 3.77 2.93
C THR A 238 1.05 5.14 2.60
N THR A 239 1.07 6.05 3.57
CA THR A 239 1.01 7.48 3.26
C THR A 239 2.37 7.86 2.68
N HIS A 240 2.55 7.67 1.37
CA HIS A 240 3.80 8.04 0.73
C HIS A 240 3.82 9.52 0.35
N VAL A 241 4.63 10.28 1.08
CA VAL A 241 5.35 11.42 0.53
C VAL A 241 6.66 10.83 -0.01
N ASP A 242 6.72 10.59 -1.31
CA ASP A 242 7.92 9.99 -1.92
C ASP A 242 9.10 10.96 -1.85
N THR A 243 10.19 10.51 -1.21
CA THR A 243 11.49 11.19 -1.20
C THR A 243 12.47 10.64 -2.25
N ALA A 244 11.96 10.06 -3.34
CA ALA A 244 12.80 9.48 -4.39
C ALA A 244 12.89 10.39 -5.63
N ALA A 245 13.73 11.42 -5.55
CA ALA A 245 14.41 12.00 -6.71
C ALA A 245 15.85 12.30 -6.33
N ASN A 246 16.78 12.12 -7.27
CA ASN A 246 18.24 12.17 -7.16
C ASN A 246 18.85 13.52 -6.68
N ASP A 247 18.47 14.03 -5.51
CA ASP A 247 19.21 15.10 -4.84
C ASP A 247 19.33 14.74 -3.35
N THR A 248 20.51 14.24 -2.97
CA THR A 248 20.80 13.82 -1.58
C THR A 248 20.72 14.97 -0.58
N ASN A 249 20.55 16.23 -1.02
CA ASN A 249 20.50 17.40 -0.16
C ASN A 249 19.20 18.21 -0.24
N HIS A 250 18.26 17.94 -1.17
CA HIS A 250 17.08 18.80 -1.37
C HIS A 250 15.81 18.00 -1.74
N PHE A 251 14.71 18.25 -1.03
CA PHE A 251 13.38 17.67 -1.24
C PHE A 251 12.40 18.78 -1.62
N THR A 252 11.49 18.53 -2.56
CA THR A 252 10.43 19.48 -2.94
C THR A 252 9.07 18.81 -3.00
N LEU A 253 8.04 19.43 -2.42
CA LEU A 253 6.64 18.99 -2.41
C LEU A 253 5.73 20.12 -2.88
N LEU A 254 4.78 19.80 -3.77
CA LEU A 254 3.68 20.69 -4.11
C LEU A 254 2.38 20.12 -3.53
N THR A 255 1.57 20.95 -2.89
CA THR A 255 0.35 20.51 -2.18
C THR A 255 -0.63 21.67 -1.95
N TYR A 256 -1.85 21.36 -1.53
CA TYR A 256 -2.81 22.34 -1.04
C TYR A 256 -2.93 22.35 0.49
N THR A 257 -2.34 21.37 1.18
CA THR A 257 -2.51 21.21 2.63
C THR A 257 -1.55 22.11 3.38
N THR A 258 -2.07 22.91 4.30
CA THR A 258 -1.26 23.83 5.13
C THR A 258 -0.56 23.14 6.29
N SER A 259 -0.59 21.81 6.34
CA SER A 259 0.09 21.00 7.33
C SER A 259 0.69 19.79 6.65
N GLN A 260 1.90 19.41 7.06
CA GLN A 260 2.61 18.26 6.54
C GLN A 260 3.35 17.50 7.63
N THR A 261 3.23 16.19 7.59
CA THR A 261 4.01 15.30 8.44
C THR A 261 5.26 14.87 7.69
N ILE A 262 6.42 15.11 8.29
CA ILE A 262 7.71 14.66 7.77
C ILE A 262 8.29 13.68 8.77
N SER A 263 8.77 12.55 8.29
CA SER A 263 9.43 11.54 9.11
C SER A 263 10.70 11.04 8.47
N GLY A 264 11.57 10.45 9.28
CA GLY A 264 12.77 9.79 8.78
C GLY A 264 13.42 8.89 9.82
N SER A 265 14.48 8.23 9.40
CA SER A 265 15.26 7.32 10.24
C SER A 265 16.59 7.96 10.66
N LYS A 266 17.14 7.50 11.79
CA LYS A 266 18.43 7.93 12.34
C LYS A 266 19.07 6.79 13.14
N THR A 267 20.37 6.89 13.47
CA THR A 267 20.96 5.96 14.44
C THR A 267 20.47 6.30 15.86
N SER A 268 20.57 5.35 16.78
CA SER A 268 20.20 5.57 18.18
C SER A 268 21.07 6.64 18.86
N THR A 269 22.26 6.94 18.33
CA THR A 269 23.16 7.99 18.85
C THR A 269 22.95 9.34 18.18
N SER A 270 22.41 9.37 16.96
CA SER A 270 22.21 10.62 16.22
C SER A 270 21.06 11.48 16.78
N THR A 271 21.14 12.77 16.52
CA THR A 271 20.10 13.78 16.79
C THR A 271 19.58 14.34 15.47
N ILE A 272 18.38 14.92 15.50
CA ILE A 272 17.75 15.56 14.36
C ILE A 272 17.33 16.95 14.78
N ALA A 273 17.60 17.94 13.95
CA ALA A 273 17.12 19.30 14.12
C ALA A 273 16.39 19.80 12.88
N LEU A 274 15.31 20.56 13.09
CA LEU A 274 14.62 21.34 12.06
C LEU A 274 15.05 22.79 12.22
N ASN A 275 15.62 23.38 11.18
CA ASN A 275 16.11 24.77 11.18
C ASN A 275 17.02 25.08 12.38
N GLY A 276 17.85 24.10 12.78
CA GLY A 276 18.76 24.20 13.92
C GLY A 276 18.14 23.89 15.29
N SER A 277 16.82 23.73 15.40
CA SER A 277 16.16 23.34 16.65
C SER A 277 15.99 21.82 16.73
N GLN A 278 16.53 21.17 17.76
CA GLN A 278 16.47 19.71 17.89
C GLN A 278 15.00 19.23 18.00
N ILE A 279 14.62 18.29 17.13
CA ILE A 279 13.31 17.65 17.08
C ILE A 279 13.36 16.18 17.52
N ALA A 280 14.53 15.56 17.49
CA ALA A 280 14.74 14.21 18.01
C ALA A 280 16.14 14.05 18.62
N GLY A 281 16.20 13.48 19.83
CA GLY A 281 17.45 13.18 20.55
C GLY A 281 17.91 11.73 20.40
N ALA A 282 18.96 11.35 21.10
CA ALA A 282 19.41 9.96 21.19
C ALA A 282 18.32 9.03 21.77
N GLY A 283 18.35 7.75 21.40
CA GLY A 283 17.41 6.71 21.83
C GLY A 283 16.55 6.16 20.69
N SER A 284 15.71 7.00 20.07
CA SER A 284 14.85 6.58 18.94
C SER A 284 15.66 6.37 17.66
N THR A 285 15.29 5.40 16.83
CA THR A 285 15.86 5.24 15.47
C THR A 285 15.00 5.89 14.39
N THR A 286 13.88 6.50 14.78
CA THR A 286 12.98 7.24 13.89
C THR A 286 12.63 8.61 14.48
N TRP A 287 12.18 9.51 13.62
CA TRP A 287 11.68 10.82 14.00
C TRP A 287 10.49 11.21 13.13
N THR A 288 9.63 12.04 13.68
CA THR A 288 8.46 12.58 13.01
C THR A 288 8.25 14.02 13.46
N ILE A 289 7.89 14.89 12.53
CA ILE A 289 7.50 16.27 12.79
C ILE A 289 6.25 16.62 12.00
N ASN A 290 5.34 17.32 12.66
CA ASN A 290 4.15 17.88 12.05
C ASN A 290 4.42 19.37 11.82
N LEU A 291 4.66 19.76 10.58
CA LEU A 291 4.63 21.14 10.14
C LEU A 291 3.18 21.57 10.04
N THR A 292 2.83 22.71 10.63
CA THR A 292 1.46 23.23 10.62
C THR A 292 1.47 24.72 10.31
N GLY A 293 0.38 25.25 9.76
CA GLY A 293 0.26 26.67 9.43
C GLY A 293 1.18 27.12 8.28
N LEU A 294 1.47 26.23 7.32
CA LEU A 294 2.24 26.57 6.13
C LEU A 294 1.51 27.62 5.30
N ALA A 295 2.24 28.65 4.87
CA ALA A 295 1.68 29.73 4.08
C ALA A 295 1.56 29.32 2.60
N ILE A 296 0.59 29.91 1.88
CA ILE A 296 0.53 29.83 0.42
C ILE A 296 1.86 30.34 -0.16
N GLY A 297 2.40 29.60 -1.12
CA GLY A 297 3.74 29.78 -1.68
C GLY A 297 4.77 28.84 -1.06
N THR A 298 6.04 29.16 -1.29
CA THR A 298 7.16 28.29 -0.95
C THR A 298 7.55 28.41 0.53
N ASN A 299 7.54 27.28 1.23
CA ASN A 299 8.02 27.12 2.61
C ASN A 299 9.30 26.28 2.59
N SER A 300 10.39 26.77 3.17
CA SER A 300 11.68 26.06 3.17
C SER A 300 12.13 25.68 4.57
N TYR A 301 12.64 24.47 4.69
CA TYR A 301 13.14 23.88 5.92
C TYR A 301 14.46 23.18 5.68
N THR A 302 15.26 23.07 6.73
CA THR A 302 16.50 22.30 6.74
C THR A 302 16.46 21.32 7.90
N ILE A 303 16.54 20.04 7.59
CA ILE A 303 16.76 18.96 8.55
C ILE A 303 18.25 18.69 8.65
N THR A 304 18.80 18.76 9.85
CA THR A 304 20.20 18.38 10.11
C THR A 304 20.27 17.14 10.98
N TYR A 305 21.13 16.21 10.60
CA TYR A 305 21.48 15.01 11.35
C TYR A 305 22.76 15.31 12.12
N GLY A 306 22.73 15.16 13.44
CA GLY A 306 23.88 15.36 14.31
C GLY A 306 24.36 14.05 14.93
N ASP A 307 25.65 13.91 15.19
CA ASP A 307 26.23 12.84 16.00
C ASP A 307 27.36 13.41 16.85
N GLY A 308 27.36 13.16 18.16
CA GLY A 308 28.37 13.69 19.09
C GLY A 308 28.52 15.23 19.09
N GLY A 309 27.47 15.98 18.72
CA GLY A 309 27.51 17.44 18.61
C GLY A 309 28.03 17.98 17.26
N VAL A 310 28.29 17.11 16.29
CA VAL A 310 28.72 17.46 14.93
C VAL A 310 27.60 17.18 13.95
N VAL A 311 27.35 18.06 12.98
CA VAL A 311 26.40 17.80 11.89
C VAL A 311 27.04 16.82 10.90
N VAL A 312 26.39 15.68 10.71
CA VAL A 312 26.84 14.58 9.83
C VAL A 312 26.01 14.47 8.55
N GLY A 313 24.89 15.18 8.46
CA GLY A 313 24.04 15.20 7.26
C GLY A 313 23.06 16.36 7.26
N THR A 314 22.66 16.82 6.09
CA THR A 314 21.68 17.91 5.92
C THR A 314 20.73 17.57 4.79
N LYS A 315 19.44 17.87 4.97
CA LYS A 315 18.40 17.81 3.94
C LYS A 315 17.63 19.12 3.94
N ASN A 316 17.61 19.79 2.82
CA ASN A 316 16.72 20.91 2.56
C ASN A 316 15.38 20.37 2.07
N ILE A 317 14.30 21.01 2.47
CA ILE A 317 12.91 20.62 2.22
C ILE A 317 12.20 21.88 1.77
N THR A 318 11.58 21.84 0.60
CA THR A 318 10.80 22.91 0.02
C THR A 318 9.37 22.41 -0.13
N ILE A 319 8.42 23.01 0.57
CA ILE A 319 7.00 22.70 0.45
C ILE A 319 6.29 23.92 -0.13
N THR A 320 5.82 23.82 -1.36
CA THR A 320 5.03 24.87 -2.00
C THR A 320 3.55 24.59 -1.81
N ILE A 321 2.87 25.46 -1.07
CA ILE A 321 1.43 25.42 -0.90
C ILE A 321 0.78 26.22 -2.03
N GLN A 322 0.06 25.54 -2.91
CA GLN A 322 -0.67 26.19 -3.98
C GLN A 322 -2.06 26.64 -3.51
N LYS A 323 -2.63 27.62 -4.22
CA LYS A 323 -4.07 27.88 -4.10
C LYS A 323 -4.79 26.64 -4.62
N SER A 324 -5.74 26.07 -3.88
CA SER A 324 -6.40 24.88 -4.40
C SER A 324 -7.24 25.23 -5.64
N GLY A 325 -6.95 24.54 -6.75
CA GLY A 325 -7.39 24.88 -8.11
C GLY A 325 -6.27 25.35 -9.03
N ASP A 326 -5.12 25.78 -8.49
CA ASP A 326 -3.89 26.11 -9.21
C ASP A 326 -3.03 24.84 -9.30
N ILE A 327 -3.28 24.07 -10.36
CA ILE A 327 -2.76 22.72 -10.57
C ILE A 327 -1.35 22.79 -11.15
N ASN A 328 -1.08 23.76 -12.04
CA ASN A 328 0.24 23.95 -12.65
C ASN A 328 1.21 24.74 -11.74
N GLY A 329 0.69 25.41 -10.71
CA GLY A 329 1.47 26.16 -9.73
C GLY A 329 1.98 27.51 -10.24
N ASP A 330 1.32 28.10 -11.23
CA ASP A 330 1.70 29.39 -11.82
C ASP A 330 1.17 30.61 -11.03
N GLY A 331 0.36 30.38 -10.00
CA GLY A 331 -0.21 31.38 -9.11
C GLY A 331 -1.62 31.85 -9.50
N ALA A 332 -2.17 31.37 -10.62
CA ALA A 332 -3.45 31.80 -11.17
C ALA A 332 -4.34 30.63 -11.62
N ILE A 333 -5.55 30.54 -11.09
CA ILE A 333 -6.51 29.48 -11.45
C ILE A 333 -7.18 29.83 -12.78
N ASN A 334 -6.78 29.16 -13.87
CA ASN A 334 -7.18 29.53 -15.22
C ASN A 334 -7.38 28.32 -16.15
N ILE A 335 -7.45 28.60 -17.46
CA ILE A 335 -7.71 27.57 -18.49
C ILE A 335 -6.59 26.53 -18.57
N GLN A 336 -5.38 26.86 -18.13
CA GLN A 336 -4.26 25.93 -18.05
C GLN A 336 -4.51 24.88 -16.97
N ASP A 337 -4.99 25.26 -15.78
CA ASP A 337 -5.37 24.30 -14.73
C ASP A 337 -6.53 23.43 -15.18
N LEU A 338 -7.54 24.04 -15.81
CA LEU A 338 -8.65 23.28 -16.37
C LEU A 338 -8.18 22.29 -17.44
N SER A 339 -7.20 22.66 -18.26
CA SER A 339 -6.65 21.75 -19.27
C SER A 339 -5.94 20.55 -18.63
N ILE A 340 -5.28 20.76 -17.50
CA ILE A 340 -4.64 19.67 -16.74
C ILE A 340 -5.72 18.81 -16.07
N LEU A 341 -6.68 19.41 -15.37
CA LEU A 341 -7.80 18.68 -14.77
C LEU A 341 -8.54 17.83 -15.80
N ALA A 342 -8.82 18.39 -16.98
CA ALA A 342 -9.48 17.68 -18.08
C ALA A 342 -8.62 16.55 -18.67
N THR A 343 -7.29 16.64 -18.59
CA THR A 343 -6.38 15.58 -19.03
C THR A 343 -6.58 14.31 -18.21
N TYR A 344 -6.82 14.47 -16.91
CA TYR A 344 -7.00 13.36 -15.97
C TYR A 344 -8.47 12.97 -15.74
N TRP A 345 -9.39 13.42 -16.60
CA TRP A 345 -10.83 13.24 -16.39
C TRP A 345 -11.22 11.76 -16.26
N ASN A 346 -11.95 11.45 -15.18
CA ASN A 346 -12.43 10.14 -14.79
C ASN A 346 -11.32 9.12 -14.47
N GLU A 347 -10.09 9.58 -14.27
CA GLU A 347 -8.99 8.74 -13.78
C GLU A 347 -9.11 8.50 -12.28
N THR A 348 -8.82 7.27 -11.85
CA THR A 348 -8.72 6.89 -10.43
C THR A 348 -7.25 6.85 -10.02
N ASN A 349 -6.87 7.61 -8.98
CA ASN A 349 -5.49 7.92 -8.62
C ASN A 349 -4.70 8.57 -9.81
N PRO A 350 -5.05 9.82 -10.22
CA PRO A 350 -4.53 10.54 -11.40
C PRO A 350 -3.09 11.07 -11.28
N GLU A 351 -2.14 10.74 -12.17
CA GLU A 351 -0.68 11.07 -12.05
C GLU A 351 -0.34 12.51 -11.60
N ALA A 352 -1.22 13.47 -11.87
CA ALA A 352 -1.22 14.77 -11.21
C ALA A 352 -2.15 14.77 -9.97
N PRO A 353 -1.63 14.54 -8.73
CA PRO A 353 -2.46 14.52 -7.53
C PRO A 353 -3.25 15.80 -7.30
N LEU A 354 -2.72 16.93 -7.76
CA LEU A 354 -3.34 18.23 -7.57
C LEU A 354 -4.59 18.44 -8.45
N ALA A 355 -4.83 17.57 -9.43
CA ALA A 355 -6.02 17.59 -10.28
C ALA A 355 -7.26 16.99 -9.59
N ASP A 356 -7.06 16.10 -8.61
CA ASP A 356 -8.11 15.67 -7.69
C ASP A 356 -8.16 16.66 -6.52
N LEU A 357 -9.13 17.56 -6.60
CA LEU A 357 -9.26 18.72 -5.73
C LEU A 357 -10.05 18.40 -4.46
N ASN A 358 -10.82 17.33 -4.44
CA ASN A 358 -11.59 16.90 -3.25
C ASN A 358 -10.93 15.72 -2.51
N GLY A 359 -9.91 15.09 -3.08
CA GLY A 359 -9.17 13.98 -2.49
C GLY A 359 -9.96 12.67 -2.44
N ASP A 360 -10.95 12.48 -3.32
CA ASP A 360 -11.76 11.26 -3.39
C ASP A 360 -11.16 10.17 -4.30
N HIS A 361 -9.97 10.45 -4.85
CA HIS A 361 -9.20 9.66 -5.79
C HIS A 361 -9.71 9.62 -7.21
N VAL A 362 -10.72 10.41 -7.58
CA VAL A 362 -11.30 10.36 -8.93
C VAL A 362 -11.49 11.77 -9.47
N VAL A 363 -10.75 12.15 -10.51
CA VAL A 363 -10.99 13.45 -11.16
C VAL A 363 -12.32 13.43 -11.89
N ASN A 364 -13.29 14.22 -11.45
CA ASN A 364 -14.60 14.23 -12.05
C ASN A 364 -15.26 15.62 -11.98
N ILE A 365 -16.58 15.66 -12.17
CA ILE A 365 -17.35 16.91 -12.11
C ILE A 365 -17.26 17.61 -10.76
N SER A 366 -16.98 16.86 -9.69
CA SER A 366 -16.73 17.40 -8.36
C SER A 366 -15.47 18.26 -8.34
N ASP A 367 -14.38 17.79 -8.91
CA ASP A 367 -13.12 18.55 -9.02
C ASP A 367 -13.29 19.75 -9.93
N LEU A 368 -13.95 19.57 -11.07
CA LEU A 368 -14.27 20.68 -11.97
C LEU A 368 -15.09 21.76 -11.26
N SER A 369 -16.05 21.37 -10.42
CA SER A 369 -16.86 22.32 -9.66
C SER A 369 -16.01 23.12 -8.66
N ILE A 370 -15.02 22.49 -8.06
CA ILE A 370 -14.07 23.15 -7.14
C ILE A 370 -13.16 24.11 -7.91
N LEU A 371 -12.62 23.68 -9.05
CA LEU A 371 -11.78 24.51 -9.91
C LEU A 371 -12.55 25.74 -10.42
N ALA A 372 -13.74 25.51 -10.97
CA ALA A 372 -14.60 26.56 -11.50
C ALA A 372 -15.04 27.57 -10.41
N GLY A 373 -15.31 27.08 -9.20
CA GLY A 373 -15.64 27.94 -8.05
C GLY A 373 -14.50 28.87 -7.63
N ARG A 374 -13.28 28.65 -8.12
CA ARG A 374 -12.08 29.41 -7.73
C ARG A 374 -11.41 30.11 -8.90
N TRP A 375 -12.02 30.07 -10.08
CA TRP A 375 -11.52 30.67 -11.31
C TRP A 375 -11.12 32.14 -11.12
N GLY A 376 -9.90 32.48 -11.57
CA GLY A 376 -9.39 33.84 -11.56
C GLY A 376 -8.97 34.40 -10.19
N ASN A 377 -8.94 33.59 -9.13
CA ASN A 377 -8.50 33.99 -7.79
C ASN A 377 -7.00 33.77 -7.53
#